data_AF-A0A9E5IUG8-F1
#
_entry.id   AF-A0A9E5IUG8-F1
#
_cell.length_a   1.000
_cell.length_b   1.000
_cell.length_c   1.000
_cell.angle_alpha   90.00
_cell.angle_beta   90.00
_cell.angle_gamma   90.00
#
_symmetry.space_group_name_H-M   'P 1'
#
loop_
_entity.id
_entity.type
_entity.pdbx_description
1 polymer ?
#
loop_
_entity_poly.entity_id
_entity_poly.type
_entity_poly.pdbx_seq_one_letter_code
_entity_poly.pdbx_strand_id
1 'polypeptide(L)' 'GTEDKDIIVKRGDKETHYKGMQFLLGHGLPNLYFHTTTTYSMLRASGVEIGKADYLGKI' A
#
# COMPACT_ATOMS: atom_id res chain seq x y z
N GLY A 1 13.56 -10.72 -12.83
CA GLY A 1 12.80 -9.59 -12.27
C GLY A 1 11.43 -9.52 -12.93
N THR A 2 10.42 -8.98 -12.25
CA THR A 2 9.05 -8.79 -12.78
C THR A 2 8.76 -7.34 -13.17
N GLU A 3 9.80 -6.53 -13.31
CA GLU A 3 9.72 -5.07 -13.48
C GLU A 3 8.96 -4.67 -14.75
N ASP A 4 9.14 -5.44 -15.83
CA ASP A 4 8.49 -5.21 -17.12
C ASP A 4 7.21 -6.02 -17.35
N LYS A 5 6.78 -6.81 -16.35
CA LYS A 5 5.56 -7.60 -16.44
C LYS A 5 4.37 -6.66 -16.59
N ASP A 6 3.51 -6.93 -17.58
CA ASP A 6 2.27 -6.18 -17.74
C ASP A 6 1.30 -6.49 -16.59
N ILE A 7 0.79 -5.43 -15.98
CA ILE A 7 -0.21 -5.47 -14.92
C ILE A 7 -1.41 -4.67 -15.40
N ILE A 8 -2.57 -5.33 -15.43
CA ILE A 8 -3.85 -4.71 -15.80
C ILE A 8 -4.70 -4.63 -14.54
N VAL A 9 -5.05 -3.40 -14.15
CA VAL A 9 -5.93 -3.13 -13.01
C VAL A 9 -7.28 -2.70 -13.56
N LYS A 10 -8.33 -3.46 -13.23
CA LYS A 10 -9.72 -3.09 -13.58
C LYS A 10 -10.37 -2.35 -12.41
N ARG A 11 -11.02 -1.22 -12.70
CA ARG A 11 -11.80 -0.43 -11.74
C ARG A 11 -13.15 -0.10 -12.37
N GLY A 12 -14.14 -0.96 -12.11
CA GLY A 12 -15.38 -0.97 -12.87
C GLY A 12 -15.10 -1.24 -14.34
N ASP A 13 -15.64 -0.42 -15.24
CA ASP A 13 -15.48 -0.58 -16.69
C ASP A 13 -14.14 0.00 -17.22
N LYS A 14 -13.33 0.63 -16.36
CA LYS A 14 -12.05 1.22 -16.76
C LYS A 14 -10.91 0.24 -16.47
N GLU A 15 -10.04 0.06 -17.46
CA GLU A 15 -8.78 -0.63 -17.31
C GLU A 15 -7.62 0.37 -17.25
N THR A 16 -6.65 0.11 -16.38
CA THR A 16 -5.39 0.86 -16.34
C THR A 16 -4.25 -0.13 -16.45
N HIS A 17 -3.35 0.16 -17.38
CA HIS A 17 -2.22 -0.70 -17.71
C HIS A 17 -0.94 -0.11 -17.10
N TYR A 18 -0.14 -0.97 -16.51
CA TYR A 18 1.13 -0.62 -15.89
C TYR A 18 2.19 -1.63 -16.28
N LYS A 19 3.45 -1.18 -16.33
CA LYS A 19 4.59 -2.07 -16.12
C LYS A 19 4.75 -2.37 -14.63
N GLY A 20 5.29 -3.53 -14.29
CA GLY A 20 5.43 -4.01 -12.91
C GLY A 20 6.05 -2.99 -11.96
N MET A 21 7.15 -2.35 -12.36
CA MET A 21 7.81 -1.32 -11.54
C MET A 21 6.94 -0.07 -11.37
N GLN A 22 6.29 0.38 -12.45
CA GLN A 22 5.39 1.53 -12.42
C GLN A 22 4.19 1.26 -11.49
N PHE A 23 3.62 0.06 -11.54
CA PHE A 23 2.54 -0.34 -10.64
C PHE A 23 3.01 -0.33 -9.19
N LEU A 24 4.15 -0.97 -8.90
CA LEU A 24 4.66 -1.08 -7.53
C LEU A 24 4.90 0.30 -6.92
N LEU A 25 5.65 1.16 -7.59
CA LEU A 25 6.05 2.46 -7.06
C LEU A 25 4.93 3.50 -7.10
N GLY A 26 4.14 3.51 -8.18
CA GLY A 26 3.09 4.52 -8.39
C GLY A 26 1.75 4.17 -7.76
N HIS A 27 1.49 2.88 -7.48
CA HIS A 27 0.19 2.44 -6.98
C HIS A 27 0.29 1.51 -5.76
N GLY A 28 1.04 0.41 -5.86
CA GLY A 28 1.12 -0.62 -4.83
C GLY A 28 1.62 -0.09 -3.49
N LEU A 29 2.81 0.49 -3.46
CA LEU A 29 3.43 1.01 -2.25
C LEU A 29 2.62 2.18 -1.63
N PRO A 30 2.19 3.20 -2.40
CA PRO A 30 1.36 4.27 -1.82
C PRO A 30 0.07 3.77 -1.17
N ASN A 31 -0.65 2.84 -1.81
CA ASN A 31 -1.89 2.29 -1.25
C ASN A 31 -1.62 1.47 0.02
N LEU A 32 -0.58 0.63 0.00
CA LEU A 32 -0.20 -0.18 1.15
C LEU A 32 0.08 0.70 2.37
N TYR A 33 0.90 1.73 2.21
CA TYR A 33 1.21 2.65 3.30
C TYR A 33 -0.01 3.46 3.75
N PHE A 34 -0.82 3.96 2.81
CA PHE A 34 -2.05 4.69 3.14
C PHE A 34 -2.97 3.87 4.05
N HIS A 35 -3.29 2.62 3.68
CA HIS A 35 -4.19 1.78 4.46
C HIS A 35 -3.57 1.31 5.79
N THR A 36 -2.28 1.02 5.81
CA THR A 36 -1.58 0.62 7.04
C THR A 36 -1.53 1.77 8.04
N THR A 37 -1.12 2.96 7.60
CA THR A 37 -1.12 4.17 8.46
C THR A 37 -2.52 4.53 8.92
N THR A 38 -3.54 4.44 8.05
CA THR A 38 -4.94 4.71 8.43
C THR A 38 -5.40 3.78 9.55
N THR A 39 -5.13 2.48 9.42
CA THR A 39 -5.47 1.48 10.44
C THR A 39 -4.72 1.74 11.75
N TYR A 40 -3.42 2.01 11.67
CA TYR A 40 -2.60 2.42 12.82
C TYR A 40 -3.21 3.64 13.54
N SER A 41 -3.60 4.68 12.79
CA SER A 41 -4.22 5.88 13.34
C SER A 41 -5.57 5.59 14.01
N MET A 42 -6.42 4.76 13.40
CA MET A 42 -7.72 4.38 13.97
C MET A 42 -7.58 3.62 15.29
N LEU A 43 -6.68 2.62 15.34
CA LEU A 43 -6.41 1.86 16.56
C LEU A 43 -5.85 2.74 17.66
N ARG A 44 -4.86 3.59 17.33
CA ARG A 44 -4.26 4.53 18.28
C ARG A 44 -5.28 5.55 18.80
N ALA A 45 -6.15 6.07 17.93
CA ALA A 45 -7.23 6.97 18.32
C ALA A 45 -8.28 6.28 19.20
N SER A 46 -8.46 4.96 19.05
CA SER A 46 -9.35 4.14 19.88
C SER A 46 -8.72 3.71 21.21
N GLY A 47 -7.53 4.22 21.55
CA GLY A 47 -6.84 3.97 22.83
C GLY A 47 -5.97 2.71 22.85
N VAL A 48 -5.76 2.05 21.71
CA VAL A 48 -4.81 0.92 21.65
C VAL A 48 -3.38 1.45 21.79
N GLU A 49 -2.61 0.87 22.71
CA GLU A 49 -1.21 1.23 22.99
C GLU A 49 -0.24 0.72 21.91
N ILE A 50 -0.41 1.20 20.67
CA ILE A 50 0.53 0.95 19.56
C ILE A 50 1.37 2.20 19.27
N GLY A 51 2.64 2.00 18.94
CA GLY A 51 3.60 3.06 18.66
C GLY A 51 4.33 2.87 17.33
N LYS A 52 5.29 3.78 17.07
CA LYS A 52 6.09 3.76 15.82
C LYS A 52 6.82 2.44 15.59
N ALA A 53 7.26 1.76 16.66
CA ALA A 53 7.94 0.47 16.57
C ALA A 53 7.01 -0.63 16.04
N ASP A 54 5.72 -0.60 16.38
CA ASP A 54 4.73 -1.56 15.87
C ASP A 54 4.43 -1.33 14.38
N TYR A 55 4.52 -0.08 13.92
CA TYR A 55 4.36 0.26 12.51
C TYR A 55 5.60 -0.08 11.67
N LEU A 56 6.81 0.18 12.17
CA LEU A 56 8.06 -0.06 11.43
C LEU A 56 8.54 -1.51 11.53
N GLY A 57 8.15 -2.24 12.57
CA GLY A 57 8.66 -3.58 12.87
C GLY A 57 10.10 -3.57 13.42
N LYS A 58 10.71 -4.75 13.46
CA LYS A 58 12.13 -4.90 13.83
C LYS A 58 12.99 -4.42 12.65
N ILE A 59 13.86 -3.45 12.92
CA ILE A 59 14.91 -2.99 12.00
C ILE A 59 16.11 -3.93 12.14
#